data_AF-A0A3B9MY66-F1
#
_entry.id   AF-A0A3B9MY66-F1
#
_cell.length_a   1.000
_cell.length_b   1.000
_cell.length_c   1.000
_cell.angle_alpha   90.00
_cell.angle_beta   90.00
_cell.angle_gamma   90.00
#
_symmetry.space_group_name_H-M   'P 1'
#
loop_
_entity.id
_entity.type
_entity.pdbx_description
1 polymer ?
#
loop_
_entity_poly.entity_id
_entity_poly.type
_entity_poly.pdbx_seq_one_letter_code
_entity_poly.pdbx_strand_id
1 'polypeptide(L)'
;MHIEIIKQMKRTTLIIIVFIVGLLFTTCNKTGKDKEFVKKVQLNQETIAVGIYRATGYEYNSINLIAEALKIDAGIVYVTLTDADVLKTKLENIDVIIFPEIENGQIIDQLDDELAEIFKNFISKKGAIALCNGSCIMLKAQDCQTLDLVDLNFEKDSMNNSLLSRTSFNLNENGEKIFPELKGYKDLYMDKCDNNIVETDTLKGNKILGFMSNSETANPIFITSKFNSGKIFISNTHPETTPGMRWMIPRIVRWVYNQEFIFYNKKVFRPDYYTNELIFDDEKAKKLQKLELQLEKGKKDEVIEAMDELEKFSPYLVAEKIRHLLAEKNNEIKLRAAKFLVDIEYTLAIEDLKKVIKTERSKKVKEQLNLYLYDLEGMLEQN
;
A
#
# COMPACT_ATOMS: atom_id res chain seq x y z
N MET A 1 51.75 13.18 -63.29
CA MET A 1 51.20 12.12 -62.40
C MET A 1 51.40 12.40 -60.91
N HIS A 2 52.51 13.01 -60.45
CA HIS A 2 52.71 13.33 -59.02
C HIS A 2 51.95 14.57 -58.48
N ILE A 3 51.50 15.49 -59.35
CA ILE A 3 50.83 16.74 -58.92
C ILE A 3 49.33 16.55 -58.67
N GLU A 4 48.66 15.63 -59.36
CA GLU A 4 47.24 15.33 -59.14
C GLU A 4 46.97 14.56 -57.84
N ILE A 5 47.88 13.66 -57.46
CA ILE A 5 47.74 12.87 -56.22
C ILE A 5 47.83 13.77 -54.97
N ILE A 6 48.71 14.78 -54.98
CA ILE A 6 48.83 15.75 -53.87
C ILE A 6 47.59 16.66 -53.79
N LYS A 7 46.98 17.01 -54.93
CA LYS A 7 45.76 17.82 -54.98
C LYS A 7 44.53 17.04 -54.49
N GLN A 8 44.50 15.73 -54.74
CA GLN A 8 43.44 14.83 -54.28
C GLN A 8 43.57 14.54 -52.78
N MET A 9 44.79 14.28 -52.27
CA MET A 9 45.02 14.11 -50.82
C MET A 9 44.68 15.36 -50.01
N LYS A 10 45.03 16.57 -50.48
CA LYS A 10 44.65 17.82 -49.81
C LYS A 10 43.12 18.04 -49.80
N ARG A 11 42.40 17.61 -50.84
CA ARG A 11 40.93 17.65 -50.89
C ARG A 11 40.30 16.67 -49.90
N THR A 12 40.83 15.45 -49.79
CA THR A 12 40.30 14.43 -48.87
C THR A 12 40.61 14.78 -47.41
N THR A 13 41.79 15.32 -47.10
CA THR A 13 42.12 15.79 -45.74
C THR A 13 41.29 17.02 -45.34
N LEU A 14 41.00 17.93 -46.27
CA LEU A 14 40.13 19.09 -46.00
C LEU A 14 38.66 18.67 -45.78
N ILE A 15 38.17 17.66 -46.53
CA ILE A 15 36.80 17.13 -46.37
C ILE A 15 36.65 16.39 -45.04
N ILE A 16 37.68 15.66 -44.59
CA ILE A 16 37.66 14.96 -43.29
C ILE A 16 37.73 15.94 -42.12
N ILE A 17 38.50 17.03 -42.23
CA ILE A 17 38.55 18.09 -41.19
C ILE A 17 37.22 18.85 -41.13
N VAL A 18 36.55 19.11 -42.26
CA VAL A 18 35.21 19.75 -42.28
C VAL A 18 34.13 18.81 -41.71
N PHE A 19 34.24 17.49 -41.90
CA PHE A 19 33.33 16.52 -41.27
C PHE A 19 33.55 16.37 -39.75
N ILE A 20 34.80 16.44 -39.28
CA ILE A 20 35.13 16.35 -37.84
C ILE A 20 34.79 17.66 -37.10
N VAL A 21 34.96 18.82 -37.73
CA VAL A 21 34.52 20.12 -37.17
C VAL A 21 32.99 20.27 -37.25
N GLY A 22 32.33 19.70 -38.27
CA GLY A 22 30.86 19.63 -38.35
C GLY A 22 30.20 18.72 -37.29
N LEU A 23 30.95 17.73 -36.78
CA LEU A 23 30.50 16.84 -35.69
C LEU A 23 30.76 17.41 -34.29
N LEU A 24 31.53 18.50 -34.16
CA LEU A 24 31.78 19.19 -32.88
C LEU A 24 30.88 20.42 -32.64
N PHE A 25 29.99 20.75 -33.59
CA PHE A 25 29.04 21.87 -33.46
C PHE A 25 27.55 21.46 -33.43
N THR A 26 27.24 20.18 -33.25
CA THR A 26 25.84 19.70 -33.07
C THR A 26 25.48 19.34 -31.62
N THR A 27 26.37 19.55 -30.65
CA THR A 27 26.06 19.50 -29.22
C THR A 27 25.87 20.91 -28.65
N CYS A 28 24.78 21.57 -29.04
CA CYS A 28 24.04 22.56 -28.25
C CYS A 28 23.00 23.24 -29.16
N ASN A 29 21.80 22.66 -29.27
CA ASN A 29 20.53 23.39 -29.40
C ASN A 29 19.36 22.40 -29.52
N LYS A 30 18.99 21.81 -28.38
CA LYS A 30 17.62 21.34 -28.11
C LYS A 30 17.25 21.72 -26.67
N THR A 31 17.19 23.02 -26.43
CA THR A 31 16.55 23.60 -25.25
C THR A 31 15.29 24.30 -25.70
N GLY A 32 14.17 23.57 -25.72
CA GLY A 32 12.85 24.15 -26.00
C GLY A 32 11.80 23.10 -26.33
N LYS A 33 10.93 22.82 -25.35
CA LYS A 33 9.71 21.96 -25.38
C LYS A 33 10.04 20.46 -25.37
N ASP A 34 9.86 19.70 -24.30
CA ASP A 34 8.74 19.70 -23.36
C ASP A 34 9.22 19.85 -21.90
N LYS A 35 8.91 20.99 -21.29
CA LYS A 35 8.69 20.99 -19.85
C LYS A 35 7.26 20.49 -19.68
N GLU A 36 7.13 19.17 -19.53
CA GLU A 36 6.02 18.66 -18.71
C GLU A 36 6.08 19.50 -17.43
N PHE A 37 5.00 20.21 -17.12
CA PHE A 37 4.85 20.79 -15.80
C PHE A 37 4.76 19.59 -14.85
N VAL A 38 5.92 19.04 -14.47
CA VAL A 38 6.07 18.41 -13.18
C VAL A 38 5.65 19.52 -12.24
N LYS A 39 4.42 19.43 -11.73
CA LYS A 39 3.94 20.26 -10.64
C LYS A 39 5.04 20.11 -9.60
N LYS A 40 5.85 21.16 -9.46
CA LYS A 40 6.97 21.15 -8.52
C LYS A 40 6.27 21.06 -7.18
N VAL A 41 6.16 19.86 -6.62
CA VAL A 41 5.71 19.67 -5.25
C VAL A 41 6.70 20.51 -4.46
N GLN A 42 6.23 21.66 -3.99
CA GLN A 42 6.92 22.42 -2.98
C GLN A 42 6.87 21.49 -1.77
N LEU A 43 7.93 20.72 -1.56
CA LEU A 43 8.14 19.99 -0.32
C LEU A 43 8.16 21.06 0.77
N ASN A 44 7.02 21.24 1.44
CA ASN A 44 6.97 21.96 2.69
C ASN A 44 7.90 21.21 3.66
N GLN A 45 8.55 21.94 4.57
CA GLN A 45 9.58 21.43 5.49
C GLN A 45 9.08 20.40 6.52
N GLU A 46 7.92 19.77 6.30
CA GLU A 46 7.22 18.86 7.22
C GLU A 46 6.81 17.55 6.53
N THR A 47 7.57 17.08 5.55
CA THR A 47 7.33 15.76 4.94
C THR A 47 7.80 14.65 5.88
N ILE A 48 6.94 13.67 6.17
CA ILE A 48 7.29 12.48 6.96
C ILE A 48 7.84 11.41 6.01
N ALA A 49 9.06 10.94 6.25
CA ALA A 49 9.66 9.86 5.46
C ALA A 49 9.33 8.49 6.05
N VAL A 50 8.64 7.64 5.29
CA VAL A 50 8.20 6.31 5.73
C VAL A 50 8.97 5.20 5.03
N GLY A 51 9.62 4.33 5.79
CA GLY A 51 10.21 3.11 5.27
C GLY A 51 9.22 1.94 5.38
N ILE A 52 8.90 1.27 4.28
CA ILE A 52 8.17 0.00 4.31
C ILE A 52 9.20 -1.12 4.24
N TYR A 53 9.38 -1.87 5.32
CA TYR A 53 10.38 -2.91 5.38
C TYR A 53 9.96 -4.15 4.60
N ARG A 54 10.90 -4.71 3.85
CA ARG A 54 10.76 -5.94 3.08
C ARG A 54 11.96 -6.83 3.36
N ALA A 55 11.80 -7.79 4.25
CA ALA A 55 12.86 -8.74 4.57
C ALA A 55 13.21 -9.59 3.33
N THR A 56 14.50 -9.88 3.15
CA THR A 56 14.94 -10.71 2.03
C THR A 56 14.45 -12.15 2.20
N GLY A 57 13.93 -12.75 1.12
CA GLY A 57 13.51 -14.15 1.13
C GLY A 57 12.05 -14.39 1.55
N TYR A 58 11.29 -13.33 1.86
CA TYR A 58 9.88 -13.42 2.21
C TYR A 58 8.98 -12.80 1.13
N GLU A 59 7.72 -13.27 1.09
CA GLU A 59 6.69 -12.79 0.18
C GLU A 59 5.73 -11.82 0.87
N TYR A 60 5.28 -10.81 0.11
CA TYR A 60 4.45 -9.72 0.61
C TYR A 60 3.46 -9.29 -0.48
N ASN A 61 2.14 -9.40 -0.24
CA ASN A 61 1.14 -8.85 -1.17
C ASN A 61 0.70 -7.43 -0.79
N SER A 62 0.92 -7.00 0.45
CA SER A 62 0.42 -5.73 0.98
C SER A 62 1.33 -4.51 0.78
N ILE A 63 2.61 -4.68 0.43
CA ILE A 63 3.59 -3.56 0.32
C ILE A 63 3.09 -2.45 -0.61
N ASN A 64 2.64 -2.81 -1.82
CA ASN A 64 2.16 -1.81 -2.78
C ASN A 64 0.88 -1.13 -2.28
N LEU A 65 0.08 -1.80 -1.46
CA LEU A 65 -1.20 -1.30 -0.95
C LEU A 65 -0.97 -0.30 0.17
N ILE A 66 -0.01 -0.60 1.06
CA ILE A 66 0.50 0.33 2.08
C ILE A 66 1.08 1.56 1.40
N ALA A 67 1.94 1.36 0.40
CA ALA A 67 2.52 2.44 -0.40
C ALA A 67 1.44 3.37 -0.99
N GLU A 68 0.41 2.81 -1.60
CA GLU A 68 -0.71 3.59 -2.12
C GLU A 68 -1.57 4.25 -1.04
N ALA A 69 -1.75 3.62 0.12
CA ALA A 69 -2.45 4.22 1.24
C ALA A 69 -1.68 5.42 1.82
N LEU A 70 -0.34 5.36 1.86
CA LEU A 70 0.50 6.49 2.27
C LEU A 70 0.37 7.68 1.32
N LYS A 71 0.17 7.46 0.02
CA LYS A 71 -0.05 8.52 -0.97
C LYS A 71 -1.36 9.28 -0.80
N ILE A 72 -2.28 8.82 0.04
CA ILE A 72 -3.50 9.57 0.39
C ILE A 72 -3.12 10.90 1.03
N ASP A 73 -1.99 10.99 1.74
CA ASP A 73 -1.54 12.18 2.44
C ASP A 73 -0.34 12.83 1.72
N ALA A 74 -0.49 14.07 1.26
CA ALA A 74 0.58 14.77 0.54
C ALA A 74 1.80 15.12 1.42
N GLY A 75 1.65 15.08 2.74
CA GLY A 75 2.73 15.28 3.72
C GLY A 75 3.57 14.04 3.98
N ILE A 76 3.32 12.92 3.30
CA ILE A 76 4.03 11.66 3.51
C ILE A 76 4.71 11.22 2.22
N VAL A 77 5.98 10.84 2.33
CA VAL A 77 6.71 10.13 1.27
C VAL A 77 7.14 8.78 1.79
N TYR A 78 7.32 7.82 0.89
CA TYR A 78 7.70 6.47 1.29
C TYR A 78 8.80 5.89 0.40
N VAL A 79 9.47 4.88 0.95
CA VAL A 79 10.41 4.02 0.24
C VAL A 79 10.27 2.59 0.76
N THR A 80 10.38 1.60 -0.12
CA THR A 80 10.51 0.20 0.30
C THR A 80 11.97 -0.08 0.62
N LEU A 81 12.25 -0.69 1.77
CA LEU A 81 13.59 -0.94 2.26
C LEU A 81 13.83 -2.45 2.38
N THR A 82 14.88 -2.92 1.72
CA THR A 82 15.42 -4.27 1.94
C THR A 82 16.44 -4.30 3.07
N ASP A 83 16.82 -5.48 3.52
CA ASP A 83 17.92 -5.70 4.47
C ASP A 83 19.19 -4.90 4.10
N ALA A 84 19.57 -4.95 2.82
CA ALA A 84 20.73 -4.24 2.30
C ALA A 84 20.56 -2.72 2.38
N ASP A 85 19.35 -2.20 2.15
CA ASP A 85 19.07 -0.77 2.29
C ASP A 85 19.16 -0.32 3.75
N VAL A 86 18.62 -1.13 4.68
CA VAL A 86 18.67 -0.85 6.13
C VAL A 86 20.11 -0.87 6.63
N LEU A 87 20.90 -1.90 6.31
CA LEU A 87 22.32 -1.99 6.68
C LEU A 87 23.13 -0.81 6.13
N LYS A 88 22.89 -0.45 4.87
CA LYS A 88 23.63 0.62 4.19
C LYS A 88 23.29 2.01 4.73
N THR A 89 22.01 2.30 4.93
CA THR A 89 21.54 3.66 5.25
C THR A 89 21.34 3.89 6.73
N LYS A 90 21.30 2.82 7.54
CA LYS A 90 21.03 2.85 8.98
C LYS A 90 19.77 3.64 9.33
N LEU A 91 18.81 3.71 8.39
CA LEU A 91 17.54 4.44 8.51
C LEU A 91 17.70 5.95 8.78
N GLU A 92 18.83 6.57 8.43
CA GLU A 92 19.15 7.97 8.76
C GLU A 92 18.08 8.97 8.27
N ASN A 93 17.49 8.71 7.10
CA ASN A 93 16.50 9.59 6.44
C ASN A 93 15.06 9.07 6.54
N ILE A 94 14.79 8.16 7.48
CA ILE A 94 13.46 7.57 7.70
C ILE A 94 12.92 8.06 9.03
N ASP A 95 11.64 8.41 9.11
CA ASP A 95 10.97 8.92 10.30
C ASP A 95 10.06 7.87 10.96
N VAL A 96 9.47 7.01 10.13
CA VAL A 96 8.62 5.90 10.57
C VAL A 96 8.96 4.66 9.77
N ILE A 97 9.04 3.51 10.44
CA ILE A 97 9.17 2.21 9.78
C ILE A 97 7.84 1.44 9.87
N ILE A 98 7.44 0.80 8.77
CA ILE A 98 6.28 -0.10 8.70
C ILE A 98 6.77 -1.53 8.47
N PHE A 99 6.33 -2.45 9.31
CA PHE A 99 6.49 -3.89 9.16
C PHE A 99 5.17 -4.48 8.62
N PRO A 100 5.12 -4.78 7.32
CA PRO A 100 3.91 -5.31 6.67
C PRO A 100 3.65 -6.77 7.05
N GLU A 101 2.44 -7.24 6.73
CA GLU A 101 2.11 -8.67 6.77
C GLU A 101 3.00 -9.46 5.82
N ILE A 102 3.45 -10.63 6.28
CA ILE A 102 4.18 -11.60 5.49
C ILE A 102 3.22 -12.71 5.06
N GLU A 103 3.26 -13.10 3.79
CA GLU A 103 2.32 -14.06 3.22
C GLU A 103 2.48 -15.48 3.80
N ASN A 104 1.46 -16.31 3.54
CA ASN A 104 1.45 -17.73 3.85
C ASN A 104 1.66 -18.07 5.35
N GLY A 105 1.34 -17.12 6.24
CA GLY A 105 1.54 -17.27 7.68
C GLY A 105 3.02 -17.39 8.07
N GLN A 106 3.95 -16.94 7.22
CA GLN A 106 5.36 -16.87 7.56
C GLN A 106 5.60 -15.80 8.63
N ILE A 107 6.66 -15.98 9.39
CA ILE A 107 7.22 -14.98 10.30
C ILE A 107 8.70 -14.81 9.99
N ILE A 108 9.26 -13.63 10.26
CA ILE A 108 10.72 -13.45 10.20
C ILE A 108 11.31 -14.26 11.36
N ASP A 109 11.89 -15.40 11.02
CA ASP A 109 12.54 -16.34 11.93
C ASP A 109 14.07 -16.19 11.96
N GLN A 110 14.62 -15.45 10.99
CA GLN A 110 16.03 -15.11 10.90
C GLN A 110 16.18 -13.59 10.73
N LEU A 111 16.71 -12.92 11.75
CA LEU A 111 17.03 -11.50 11.71
C LEU A 111 18.49 -11.33 12.10
N ASP A 112 19.28 -10.77 11.19
CA ASP A 112 20.69 -10.45 11.43
C ASP A 112 20.85 -9.53 12.66
N ASP A 113 21.86 -9.78 13.49
CA ASP A 113 22.09 -9.04 14.74
C ASP A 113 22.33 -7.54 14.50
N GLU A 114 23.02 -7.18 13.41
CA GLU A 114 23.25 -5.77 13.04
C GLU A 114 21.93 -5.11 12.60
N LEU A 115 21.11 -5.80 11.81
CA LEU A 115 19.75 -5.32 11.47
C LEU A 115 18.90 -5.11 12.72
N ALA A 116 18.91 -6.09 13.63
CA ALA A 116 18.15 -6.02 14.88
C ALA A 116 18.58 -4.80 15.72
N GLU A 117 19.89 -4.54 15.81
CA GLU A 117 20.42 -3.38 16.51
C GLU A 117 20.01 -2.07 15.84
N ILE A 118 20.06 -1.98 14.50
CA ILE A 118 19.61 -0.80 13.74
C ILE A 118 18.14 -0.51 14.03
N PHE A 119 17.27 -1.52 13.96
CA PHE A 119 15.85 -1.35 14.25
C PHE A 119 15.60 -0.96 15.71
N LYS A 120 16.22 -1.62 16.69
CA LYS A 120 16.13 -1.26 18.11
C LYS A 120 16.53 0.20 18.34
N ASN A 121 17.67 0.61 17.78
CA ASN A 121 18.17 1.98 17.91
C ASN A 121 17.23 3.00 17.26
N PHE A 122 16.70 2.69 16.08
CA PHE A 122 15.72 3.53 15.39
C PHE A 122 14.43 3.69 16.21
N ILE A 123 13.80 2.56 16.57
CA ILE A 123 12.49 2.53 17.23
C ILE A 123 12.57 3.10 18.65
N SER A 124 13.74 3.10 19.30
CA SER A 124 13.90 3.77 20.61
C SER A 124 13.64 5.29 20.58
N LYS A 125 13.74 5.90 19.40
CA LYS A 125 13.67 7.36 19.18
C LYS A 125 12.55 7.79 18.23
N LYS A 126 12.14 6.91 17.32
CA LYS A 126 11.20 7.19 16.22
C LYS A 126 9.96 6.30 16.26
N GLY A 127 9.12 6.37 15.23
CA GLY A 127 7.86 5.63 15.17
C GLY A 127 7.98 4.29 14.46
N ALA A 128 7.21 3.29 14.90
CA ALA A 128 7.06 2.02 14.18
C ALA A 128 5.59 1.60 14.07
N ILE A 129 5.25 0.98 12.96
CA ILE A 129 3.93 0.40 12.70
C ILE A 129 4.13 -1.06 12.32
N ALA A 130 3.30 -1.94 12.85
CA ALA A 130 3.24 -3.34 12.42
C ALA A 130 1.82 -3.72 12.04
N LEU A 131 1.69 -4.44 10.93
CA LEU A 131 0.41 -4.90 10.39
C LEU A 131 0.36 -6.42 10.42
N CYS A 132 -0.70 -6.98 11.01
CA CYS A 132 -0.95 -8.41 11.16
C CYS A 132 0.27 -9.14 11.77
N ASN A 133 0.69 -10.25 11.16
CA ASN A 133 1.85 -11.04 11.57
C ASN A 133 3.21 -10.31 11.39
N GLY A 134 3.23 -9.15 10.74
CA GLY A 134 4.40 -8.25 10.73
C GLY A 134 4.77 -7.75 12.13
N SER A 135 3.84 -7.84 13.10
CA SER A 135 4.09 -7.51 14.50
C SER A 135 4.97 -8.54 15.22
N CYS A 136 5.05 -9.79 14.73
CA CYS A 136 5.84 -10.87 15.33
C CYS A 136 7.31 -10.48 15.51
N ILE A 137 7.87 -9.68 14.60
CA ILE A 137 9.26 -9.20 14.71
C ILE A 137 9.50 -8.32 15.94
N MET A 138 8.48 -7.67 16.48
CA MET A 138 8.62 -6.71 17.61
C MET A 138 8.42 -7.35 18.98
N LEU A 139 7.88 -8.57 19.03
CA LEU A 139 7.42 -9.17 20.28
C LEU A 139 8.57 -9.65 21.14
N LYS A 140 8.30 -9.87 22.42
CA LYS A 140 9.18 -10.61 23.31
C LYS A 140 9.11 -12.09 22.97
N ALA A 141 10.24 -12.67 22.54
CA ALA A 141 10.29 -14.02 21.98
C ALA A 141 9.77 -15.10 22.95
N GLN A 142 9.10 -16.11 22.39
CA GLN A 142 9.06 -17.45 22.98
C GLN A 142 9.95 -18.46 22.24
N ASP A 143 10.12 -18.39 20.90
CA ASP A 143 10.95 -19.37 20.13
C ASP A 143 11.60 -18.85 18.81
N CYS A 144 11.63 -17.53 18.54
CA CYS A 144 12.23 -16.96 17.30
C CYS A 144 13.10 -15.71 17.58
N GLN A 145 13.94 -15.32 16.62
CA GLN A 145 14.73 -14.07 16.71
C GLN A 145 13.80 -12.86 16.53
N THR A 146 13.48 -12.19 17.64
CA THR A 146 12.68 -10.96 17.66
C THR A 146 13.48 -9.76 18.15
N LEU A 147 12.90 -8.57 17.98
CA LEU A 147 13.45 -7.32 18.49
C LEU A 147 13.20 -7.12 19.99
N ASP A 148 12.36 -7.94 20.65
CA ASP A 148 12.05 -7.84 22.09
C ASP A 148 11.70 -6.39 22.53
N LEU A 149 10.76 -5.77 21.80
CA LEU A 149 10.36 -4.37 22.01
C LEU A 149 9.03 -4.24 22.74
N VAL A 150 8.15 -5.23 22.55
CA VAL A 150 6.77 -5.20 23.03
C VAL A 150 6.48 -6.49 23.77
N ASP A 151 6.08 -6.36 25.04
CA ASP A 151 5.65 -7.48 25.87
C ASP A 151 4.23 -7.88 25.46
N LEU A 152 4.12 -8.75 24.46
CA LEU A 152 2.87 -9.28 23.94
C LEU A 152 3.10 -10.70 23.46
N ASN A 153 2.16 -11.59 23.77
CA ASN A 153 2.11 -12.94 23.20
C ASN A 153 0.91 -13.06 22.25
N PHE A 154 1.08 -13.88 21.22
CA PHE A 154 -0.02 -14.32 20.37
C PHE A 154 -0.21 -15.83 20.50
N GLU A 155 -1.46 -16.23 20.68
CA GLU A 155 -1.88 -17.62 20.50
C GLU A 155 -2.42 -17.78 19.08
N LYS A 156 -2.05 -18.89 18.42
CA LYS A 156 -2.63 -19.25 17.13
C LYS A 156 -4.02 -19.83 17.36
N ASP A 157 -5.06 -19.15 16.88
CA ASP A 157 -6.39 -19.74 16.81
C ASP A 157 -6.38 -20.91 15.82
N SER A 158 -6.59 -22.11 16.32
CA SER A 158 -6.55 -23.36 15.55
C SER A 158 -7.82 -23.64 14.77
N MET A 159 -8.87 -22.82 14.93
CA MET A 159 -10.21 -23.08 14.42
C MET A 159 -10.56 -22.31 13.14
N ASN A 160 -9.71 -21.40 12.68
CA ASN A 160 -10.05 -20.50 11.57
C ASN A 160 -9.09 -20.70 10.38
N ASN A 161 -9.55 -20.55 9.14
CA ASN A 161 -8.69 -20.71 7.97
C ASN A 161 -8.03 -19.37 7.60
N SER A 162 -6.82 -19.42 7.03
CA SER A 162 -5.93 -18.27 6.75
C SER A 162 -6.43 -17.31 5.65
N LEU A 163 -7.73 -17.22 5.41
CA LEU A 163 -8.32 -16.44 4.32
C LEU A 163 -8.92 -15.14 4.86
N LEU A 164 -8.70 -14.06 4.11
CA LEU A 164 -9.16 -12.70 4.41
C LEU A 164 -10.64 -12.71 4.79
N SER A 165 -10.91 -12.53 6.08
CA SER A 165 -12.24 -12.42 6.66
C SER A 165 -12.50 -10.97 7.05
N ARG A 166 -13.77 -10.59 7.22
CA ARG A 166 -14.16 -9.27 7.70
C ARG A 166 -14.80 -9.37 9.06
N THR A 167 -14.27 -8.62 10.01
CA THR A 167 -14.76 -8.61 11.39
C THR A 167 -15.29 -7.23 11.76
N SER A 168 -16.28 -7.21 12.63
CA SER A 168 -16.77 -6.00 13.27
C SER A 168 -15.87 -5.59 14.43
N PHE A 169 -15.70 -4.29 14.64
CA PHE A 169 -14.93 -3.75 15.74
C PHE A 169 -15.50 -2.45 16.27
N ASN A 170 -15.11 -2.13 17.50
CA ASN A 170 -15.40 -0.85 18.14
C ASN A 170 -14.12 -0.25 18.73
N LEU A 171 -14.00 1.07 18.64
CA LEU A 171 -12.94 1.83 19.30
C LEU A 171 -13.34 2.15 20.74
N ASN A 172 -12.37 2.15 21.64
CA ASN A 172 -12.53 2.73 22.96
C ASN A 172 -12.15 4.22 22.95
N GLU A 173 -12.27 4.90 24.09
CA GLU A 173 -11.95 6.34 24.21
C GLU A 173 -10.52 6.70 23.78
N ASN A 174 -9.55 5.79 23.90
CA ASN A 174 -8.19 6.04 23.43
C ASN A 174 -8.08 5.87 21.91
N GLY A 175 -8.79 4.91 21.33
CA GLY A 175 -8.89 4.76 19.87
C GLY A 175 -9.57 5.95 19.22
N GLU A 176 -10.65 6.45 19.80
CA GLU A 176 -11.35 7.65 19.31
C GLU A 176 -10.49 8.92 19.36
N LYS A 177 -9.47 8.97 20.23
CA LYS A 177 -8.50 10.10 20.23
C LYS A 177 -7.55 10.05 19.02
N ILE A 178 -7.29 8.87 18.47
CA ILE A 178 -6.42 8.67 17.30
C ILE A 178 -7.23 8.73 16.00
N PHE A 179 -8.46 8.23 16.05
CA PHE A 179 -9.41 8.23 14.94
C PHE A 179 -10.71 8.98 15.31
N PRO A 180 -10.65 10.30 15.56
CA PRO A 180 -11.80 11.10 15.94
C PRO A 180 -12.94 11.08 14.91
N GLU A 181 -12.66 10.83 13.63
CA GLU A 181 -13.65 10.69 12.57
C GLU A 181 -14.57 9.48 12.76
N LEU A 182 -14.08 8.45 13.45
CA LEU A 182 -14.83 7.23 13.76
C LEU A 182 -15.62 7.33 15.07
N LYS A 183 -15.54 8.47 15.77
CA LYS A 183 -16.25 8.67 17.03
C LYS A 183 -17.77 8.57 16.83
N GLY A 184 -18.39 7.71 17.62
CA GLY A 184 -19.84 7.49 17.58
C GLY A 184 -20.34 6.57 16.47
N TYR A 185 -19.46 6.10 15.57
CA TYR A 185 -19.78 4.96 14.74
C TYR A 185 -19.90 3.70 15.59
N LYS A 186 -20.89 2.87 15.29
CA LYS A 186 -21.09 1.56 15.89
C LYS A 186 -20.84 0.52 14.83
N ASP A 187 -20.22 -0.59 15.22
CA ASP A 187 -20.02 -1.75 14.37
C ASP A 187 -19.26 -1.38 13.08
N LEU A 188 -18.04 -0.91 13.25
CA LEU A 188 -17.12 -0.68 12.12
C LEU A 188 -16.62 -2.02 11.60
N TYR A 189 -16.23 -2.09 10.33
CA TYR A 189 -15.78 -3.34 9.73
C TYR A 189 -14.39 -3.20 9.13
N MET A 190 -13.55 -4.21 9.32
CA MET A 190 -12.22 -4.26 8.72
C MET A 190 -11.83 -5.69 8.35
N ASP A 191 -11.06 -5.80 7.26
CA ASP A 191 -10.56 -7.08 6.80
C ASP A 191 -9.39 -7.54 7.68
N LYS A 192 -9.28 -8.85 7.87
CA LYS A 192 -8.32 -9.55 8.73
C LYS A 192 -7.84 -10.82 8.02
N CYS A 193 -6.54 -10.97 7.86
CA CYS A 193 -5.89 -12.26 7.66
C CYS A 193 -5.30 -12.68 9.00
N ASP A 194 -5.23 -13.98 9.24
CA ASP A 194 -4.63 -14.57 10.45
C ASP A 194 -5.48 -14.61 11.73
N ASN A 195 -5.10 -15.62 12.50
CA ASN A 195 -5.77 -16.23 13.62
C ASN A 195 -5.14 -15.86 14.94
N ASN A 196 -4.17 -14.95 14.94
CA ASN A 196 -3.48 -14.59 16.15
C ASN A 196 -4.45 -13.91 17.12
N ILE A 197 -4.60 -14.52 18.28
CA ILE A 197 -5.31 -13.98 19.43
C ILE A 197 -4.25 -13.39 20.33
N VAL A 198 -4.39 -12.11 20.69
CA VAL A 198 -3.49 -11.49 21.65
C VAL A 198 -3.84 -12.02 23.04
N GLU A 199 -2.86 -12.57 23.75
CA GLU A 199 -3.05 -12.94 25.15
C GLU A 199 -3.23 -11.69 26.01
N THR A 200 -4.43 -11.50 26.56
CA THR A 200 -4.75 -10.27 27.29
C THR A 200 -3.90 -10.05 28.54
N ASP A 201 -3.38 -11.12 29.13
CA ASP A 201 -2.55 -11.06 30.35
C ASP A 201 -1.16 -10.44 30.10
N THR A 202 -0.74 -10.36 28.83
CA THR A 202 0.53 -9.75 28.42
C THR A 202 0.46 -8.25 28.18
N LEU A 203 -0.72 -7.63 28.29
CA LEU A 203 -0.91 -6.22 27.91
C LEU A 203 -0.30 -5.19 28.89
N LYS A 204 0.52 -5.59 29.86
CA LYS A 204 1.11 -4.67 30.85
C LYS A 204 2.02 -3.64 30.16
N GLY A 205 1.65 -2.37 30.23
CA GLY A 205 2.38 -1.26 29.59
C GLY A 205 1.93 -0.94 28.16
N ASN A 206 1.09 -1.81 27.57
CA ASN A 206 0.45 -1.60 26.28
C ASN A 206 -0.92 -0.93 26.47
N LYS A 207 -1.38 -0.19 25.45
CA LYS A 207 -2.71 0.42 25.43
C LYS A 207 -3.51 -0.12 24.25
N ILE A 208 -4.62 -0.79 24.55
CA ILE A 208 -5.60 -1.18 23.54
C ILE A 208 -6.39 0.05 23.11
N LEU A 209 -6.67 0.15 21.81
CA LEU A 209 -7.47 1.23 21.23
C LEU A 209 -8.85 0.77 20.75
N GLY A 210 -9.04 -0.53 20.54
CA GLY A 210 -10.30 -1.10 20.09
C GLY A 210 -10.30 -2.62 20.15
N PHE A 211 -11.49 -3.20 20.08
CA PHE A 211 -11.73 -4.64 20.18
C PHE A 211 -12.65 -5.09 19.06
N MET A 212 -12.51 -6.36 18.66
CA MET A 212 -13.52 -7.01 17.84
C MET A 212 -14.83 -7.15 18.62
N SER A 213 -15.97 -6.82 18.00
CA SER A 213 -17.26 -6.69 18.70
C SER A 213 -17.89 -8.02 19.10
N ASN A 214 -17.71 -9.05 18.27
CA ASN A 214 -18.37 -10.36 18.40
C ASN A 214 -17.42 -11.49 18.81
N SER A 215 -16.29 -11.17 19.43
CA SER A 215 -15.32 -12.19 19.86
C SER A 215 -15.61 -12.65 21.29
N GLU A 216 -15.68 -13.97 21.52
CA GLU A 216 -15.89 -14.55 22.86
C GLU A 216 -14.75 -14.18 23.83
N THR A 217 -13.57 -13.92 23.29
CA THR A 217 -12.44 -13.32 23.98
C THR A 217 -12.29 -11.88 23.49
N ALA A 218 -12.00 -10.92 24.36
CA ALA A 218 -11.85 -9.52 23.94
C ALA A 218 -10.54 -9.34 23.14
N ASN A 219 -10.55 -9.71 21.86
CA ASN A 219 -9.37 -9.72 21.01
C ASN A 219 -9.10 -8.30 20.47
N PRO A 220 -7.99 -7.66 20.86
CA PRO A 220 -7.66 -6.30 20.43
C PRO A 220 -7.43 -6.22 18.93
N ILE A 221 -7.99 -5.18 18.32
CA ILE A 221 -7.75 -4.88 16.90
C ILE A 221 -6.56 -3.93 16.69
N PHE A 222 -6.37 -3.03 17.66
CA PHE A 222 -5.33 -2.02 17.66
C PHE A 222 -4.70 -1.92 19.03
N ILE A 223 -3.38 -1.99 19.05
CA ILE A 223 -2.57 -1.89 20.26
C ILE A 223 -1.51 -0.82 20.02
N THR A 224 -1.25 -0.02 21.05
CA THR A 224 -0.12 0.90 21.06
C THR A 224 0.82 0.57 22.20
N SER A 225 2.10 0.73 21.94
CA SER A 225 3.16 0.53 22.92
C SER A 225 4.21 1.63 22.80
N LYS A 226 5.19 1.59 23.70
CA LYS A 226 6.34 2.47 23.68
C LYS A 226 7.60 1.67 23.92
N PHE A 227 8.62 1.95 23.12
CA PHE A 227 9.97 1.51 23.38
C PHE A 227 10.84 2.74 23.57
N ASN A 228 11.28 2.97 24.82
CA ASN A 228 11.86 4.25 25.24
C ASN A 228 10.94 5.44 24.87
N SER A 229 11.40 6.32 23.99
CA SER A 229 10.63 7.48 23.54
C SER A 229 9.81 7.24 22.28
N GLY A 230 10.12 6.17 21.54
CA GLY A 230 9.42 5.83 20.30
C GLY A 230 8.04 5.23 20.55
N LYS A 231 7.14 5.50 19.62
CA LYS A 231 5.76 5.00 19.63
C LYS A 231 5.64 3.84 18.66
N ILE A 232 5.00 2.77 19.13
CA ILE A 232 4.71 1.59 18.33
C ILE A 232 3.20 1.49 18.18
N PHE A 233 2.72 1.25 16.96
CA PHE A 233 1.34 0.93 16.65
C PHE A 233 1.26 -0.47 16.03
N ILE A 234 0.41 -1.33 16.57
CA ILE A 234 0.16 -2.68 16.07
C ILE A 234 -1.30 -2.75 15.63
N SER A 235 -1.52 -3.16 14.38
CA SER A 235 -2.83 -3.46 13.82
C SER A 235 -2.95 -4.95 13.58
N ASN A 236 -3.92 -5.62 14.21
CA ASN A 236 -4.24 -7.03 13.97
C ASN A 236 -5.21 -7.23 12.80
N THR A 237 -5.27 -6.26 11.90
CA THR A 237 -6.18 -6.17 10.73
C THR A 237 -5.52 -5.36 9.62
N HIS A 238 -6.18 -5.30 8.46
CA HIS A 238 -5.66 -4.72 7.22
C HIS A 238 -6.42 -3.48 6.76
N PRO A 239 -6.23 -2.32 7.40
CA PRO A 239 -6.78 -1.06 6.89
C PRO A 239 -6.31 -0.77 5.46
N GLU A 240 -5.11 -1.20 5.06
CA GLU A 240 -4.55 -1.02 3.71
C GLU A 240 -5.29 -1.78 2.61
N THR A 241 -5.97 -2.88 2.95
CA THR A 241 -6.76 -3.70 2.02
C THR A 241 -8.26 -3.54 2.21
N THR A 242 -8.70 -2.77 3.21
CA THR A 242 -10.12 -2.54 3.52
C THR A 242 -10.59 -1.23 2.87
N PRO A 243 -11.46 -1.28 1.84
CA PRO A 243 -12.06 -0.09 1.27
C PRO A 243 -12.74 0.79 2.33
N GLY A 244 -12.51 2.10 2.27
CA GLY A 244 -13.04 3.06 3.24
C GLY A 244 -12.22 3.23 4.53
N MET A 245 -11.21 2.37 4.77
CA MET A 245 -10.32 2.42 5.94
C MET A 245 -8.85 2.69 5.60
N ARG A 246 -8.47 2.77 4.33
CA ARG A 246 -7.06 2.97 3.90
C ARG A 246 -6.43 4.25 4.43
N TRP A 247 -7.22 5.30 4.62
CA TRP A 247 -6.81 6.57 5.24
C TRP A 247 -6.26 6.41 6.66
N MET A 248 -6.55 5.29 7.34
CA MET A 248 -6.03 5.02 8.67
C MET A 248 -4.51 4.83 8.65
N ILE A 249 -3.93 4.31 7.56
CA ILE A 249 -2.46 4.13 7.44
C ILE A 249 -1.71 5.46 7.61
N PRO A 250 -1.95 6.51 6.80
CA PRO A 250 -1.28 7.80 7.00
C PRO A 250 -1.68 8.49 8.32
N ARG A 251 -2.89 8.27 8.85
CA ARG A 251 -3.27 8.72 10.20
C ARG A 251 -2.37 8.11 11.29
N ILE A 252 -2.11 6.80 11.21
CA ILE A 252 -1.25 6.09 12.15
C ILE A 252 0.19 6.61 12.02
N VAL A 253 0.69 6.85 10.81
CA VAL A 253 2.02 7.46 10.57
C VAL A 253 2.16 8.79 11.31
N ARG A 254 1.21 9.71 11.14
CA ARG A 254 1.22 10.99 11.86
C ARG A 254 1.20 10.79 13.37
N TRP A 255 0.41 9.84 13.87
CA TRP A 255 0.34 9.57 15.30
C TRP A 255 1.66 9.05 15.89
N VAL A 256 2.28 8.05 15.26
CA VAL A 256 3.55 7.47 15.74
C VAL A 256 4.69 8.49 15.65
N TYR A 257 4.69 9.35 14.63
CA TYR A 257 5.68 10.41 14.46
C TYR A 257 5.36 11.71 15.23
N ASN A 258 4.21 11.75 15.92
CA ASN A 258 3.78 12.91 16.70
C ASN A 258 3.57 14.19 15.88
N GLN A 259 3.03 14.03 14.68
CA GLN A 259 2.61 15.12 13.81
C GLN A 259 1.12 15.43 13.94
N GLU A 260 0.73 16.65 13.57
CA GLU A 260 -0.68 17.08 13.58
C GLU A 260 -1.50 16.22 12.62
N PHE A 261 -2.72 15.88 13.05
CA PHE A 261 -3.68 15.17 12.23
C PHE A 261 -4.31 16.09 11.18
N ILE A 262 -4.41 15.60 9.96
CA ILE A 262 -5.14 16.26 8.88
C ILE A 262 -6.51 15.62 8.67
N PHE A 263 -7.42 16.35 8.05
CA PHE A 263 -8.72 15.86 7.66
C PHE A 263 -8.65 15.09 6.34
N TYR A 264 -9.24 13.88 6.30
CA TYR A 264 -9.42 13.12 5.07
C TYR A 264 -10.86 13.24 4.56
N ASN A 265 -11.01 13.52 3.27
CA ASN A 265 -12.32 13.74 2.68
C ASN A 265 -13.08 12.42 2.41
N LYS A 266 -14.36 12.54 2.06
CA LYS A 266 -15.29 11.43 1.85
C LYS A 266 -14.96 10.51 0.66
N LYS A 267 -13.97 10.83 -0.17
CA LYS A 267 -13.50 9.91 -1.23
C LYS A 267 -12.72 8.72 -0.67
N VAL A 268 -12.09 8.88 0.51
CA VAL A 268 -11.30 7.83 1.18
C VAL A 268 -11.83 7.48 2.57
N PHE A 269 -12.44 8.44 3.27
CA PHE A 269 -13.13 8.19 4.53
C PHE A 269 -14.54 7.67 4.25
N ARG A 270 -14.71 6.35 4.22
CA ARG A 270 -15.98 5.67 3.92
C ARG A 270 -16.23 4.52 4.90
N PRO A 271 -16.41 4.82 6.21
CA PRO A 271 -16.55 3.79 7.25
C PRO A 271 -17.77 2.88 7.03
N ASP A 272 -18.79 3.35 6.32
CA ASP A 272 -20.02 2.61 6.01
C ASP A 272 -19.92 1.79 4.70
N TYR A 273 -18.73 1.66 4.09
CA TYR A 273 -18.55 0.86 2.87
C TYR A 273 -18.99 -0.59 3.09
N TYR A 274 -18.64 -1.14 4.25
CA TYR A 274 -19.14 -2.43 4.72
C TYR A 274 -20.08 -2.25 5.88
N THR A 275 -21.07 -3.13 5.94
CA THR A 275 -22.13 -3.14 6.96
C THR A 275 -22.36 -4.51 7.58
N ASN A 276 -21.53 -5.50 7.23
CA ASN A 276 -21.66 -6.88 7.68
C ASN A 276 -20.29 -7.56 7.80
N GLU A 277 -20.20 -8.52 8.71
CA GLU A 277 -19.06 -9.43 8.83
C GLU A 277 -19.02 -10.42 7.66
N LEU A 278 -17.84 -10.95 7.39
CA LEU A 278 -17.60 -12.00 6.41
C LEU A 278 -16.65 -13.03 7.00
N ILE A 279 -17.18 -14.18 7.43
CA ILE A 279 -16.35 -15.31 7.83
C ILE A 279 -16.01 -16.11 6.58
N PHE A 280 -14.74 -16.26 6.22
CA PHE A 280 -14.32 -16.96 5.02
C PHE A 280 -14.21 -18.48 5.25
N ASP A 281 -15.23 -19.23 4.85
CA ASP A 281 -15.31 -20.69 4.96
C ASP A 281 -15.05 -21.41 3.61
N ASP A 282 -15.10 -22.75 3.62
CA ASP A 282 -14.89 -23.57 2.42
C ASP A 282 -15.93 -23.31 1.31
N GLU A 283 -17.18 -22.98 1.66
CA GLU A 283 -18.22 -22.67 0.67
C GLU A 283 -17.90 -21.36 -0.04
N LYS A 284 -17.47 -20.37 0.74
CA LYS A 284 -17.00 -19.06 0.29
C LYS A 284 -15.73 -19.15 -0.55
N ALA A 285 -14.80 -20.03 -0.20
CA ALA A 285 -13.63 -20.33 -1.01
C ALA A 285 -14.01 -20.89 -2.38
N LYS A 286 -14.93 -21.87 -2.43
CA LYS A 286 -15.45 -22.43 -3.70
C LYS A 286 -16.20 -21.37 -4.51
N LYS A 287 -16.96 -20.50 -3.84
CA LYS A 287 -17.67 -19.39 -4.48
C LYS A 287 -16.68 -18.41 -5.11
N LEU A 288 -15.64 -18.01 -4.40
CA LEU A 288 -14.57 -17.15 -4.92
C LEU A 288 -13.96 -17.75 -6.19
N GLN A 289 -13.52 -19.01 -6.13
CA GLN A 289 -12.92 -19.69 -7.29
C GLN A 289 -13.85 -19.74 -8.50
N LYS A 290 -15.16 -19.97 -8.28
CA LYS A 290 -16.15 -19.95 -9.36
C LYS A 290 -16.26 -18.56 -9.99
N LEU A 291 -16.34 -17.51 -9.17
CA LEU A 291 -16.45 -16.13 -9.64
C LEU A 291 -15.18 -15.70 -10.41
N GLU A 292 -14.00 -16.07 -9.91
CA GLU A 292 -12.74 -15.82 -10.63
C GLU A 292 -12.70 -16.52 -11.99
N LEU A 293 -13.17 -17.77 -12.06
CA LEU A 293 -13.28 -18.49 -13.33
C LEU A 293 -14.25 -17.81 -14.29
N GLN A 294 -15.34 -17.23 -13.78
CA GLN A 294 -16.28 -16.44 -14.57
C GLN A 294 -15.65 -15.14 -15.08
N LEU A 295 -14.81 -14.46 -14.30
CA LEU A 295 -14.05 -13.29 -14.79
C LEU A 295 -13.13 -13.65 -15.96
N GLU A 296 -12.51 -14.84 -15.92
CA GLU A 296 -11.54 -15.28 -16.92
C GLU A 296 -12.17 -15.86 -18.19
N LYS A 297 -13.26 -16.61 -18.05
CA LYS A 297 -13.84 -17.44 -19.13
C LYS A 297 -15.30 -17.14 -19.44
N GLY A 298 -15.94 -16.30 -18.64
CA GLY A 298 -17.35 -15.98 -18.77
C GLY A 298 -17.65 -15.15 -20.01
N LYS A 299 -18.92 -15.16 -20.41
CA LYS A 299 -19.46 -14.20 -21.38
C LYS A 299 -19.70 -12.86 -20.69
N LYS A 300 -19.97 -11.83 -21.50
CA LYS A 300 -20.17 -10.45 -21.04
C LYS A 300 -21.02 -10.33 -19.76
N ASP A 301 -22.23 -10.89 -19.77
CA ASP A 301 -23.14 -10.75 -18.62
C ASP A 301 -22.64 -11.52 -17.39
N GLU A 302 -22.03 -12.70 -17.59
CA GLU A 302 -21.45 -13.51 -16.51
C GLU A 302 -20.24 -12.82 -15.87
N VAL A 303 -19.40 -12.15 -16.66
CA VAL A 303 -18.24 -11.38 -16.19
C VAL A 303 -18.70 -10.17 -15.37
N ILE A 304 -19.75 -9.48 -15.82
CA ILE A 304 -20.32 -8.33 -15.10
C ILE A 304 -20.97 -8.77 -13.79
N GLU A 305 -21.76 -9.85 -13.81
CA GLU A 305 -22.37 -10.42 -12.61
C GLU A 305 -21.29 -10.88 -11.60
N ALA A 306 -20.21 -11.50 -12.09
CA ALA A 306 -19.09 -11.88 -11.23
C ALA A 306 -18.44 -10.67 -10.56
N MET A 307 -18.25 -9.54 -11.27
CA MET A 307 -17.77 -8.29 -10.66
C MET A 307 -18.73 -7.76 -9.59
N ASP A 308 -20.04 -7.77 -9.85
CA ASP A 308 -21.06 -7.32 -8.89
C ASP A 308 -21.10 -8.16 -7.61
N GLU A 309 -20.89 -9.46 -7.72
CA GLU A 309 -20.80 -10.35 -6.56
C GLU A 309 -19.48 -10.18 -5.81
N LEU A 310 -18.35 -10.13 -6.53
CA LEU A 310 -17.02 -10.00 -5.93
C LEU A 310 -16.86 -8.70 -5.15
N GLU A 311 -17.45 -7.60 -5.63
CA GLU A 311 -17.33 -6.28 -4.99
C GLU A 311 -17.94 -6.26 -3.58
N LYS A 312 -19.04 -7.00 -3.39
CA LYS A 312 -19.73 -7.13 -2.09
C LYS A 312 -19.04 -8.13 -1.16
N PHE A 313 -18.32 -9.07 -1.76
CA PHE A 313 -17.76 -10.23 -1.09
C PHE A 313 -16.34 -9.93 -0.60
N SER A 314 -15.35 -10.03 -1.50
CA SER A 314 -13.94 -9.81 -1.17
C SER A 314 -13.24 -9.08 -2.32
N PRO A 315 -13.53 -7.78 -2.49
CA PRO A 315 -13.12 -7.04 -3.67
C PRO A 315 -11.60 -6.98 -3.87
N TYR A 316 -10.86 -6.91 -2.77
CA TYR A 316 -9.43 -6.66 -2.82
C TYR A 316 -8.63 -7.88 -3.31
N LEU A 317 -9.08 -9.10 -2.97
CA LEU A 317 -8.46 -10.35 -3.42
C LEU A 317 -8.43 -10.49 -4.94
N VAL A 318 -9.38 -9.86 -5.64
CA VAL A 318 -9.52 -9.95 -7.09
C VAL A 318 -9.14 -8.66 -7.81
N ALA A 319 -8.71 -7.62 -7.10
CA ALA A 319 -8.49 -6.29 -7.67
C ALA A 319 -7.49 -6.29 -8.83
N GLU A 320 -6.39 -7.05 -8.73
CA GLU A 320 -5.43 -7.22 -9.83
C GLU A 320 -6.05 -7.95 -11.03
N LYS A 321 -6.92 -8.94 -10.83
CA LYS A 321 -7.65 -9.58 -11.93
C LYS A 321 -8.60 -8.60 -12.61
N ILE A 322 -9.34 -7.82 -11.83
CA ILE A 322 -10.23 -6.77 -12.35
C ILE A 322 -9.46 -5.69 -13.11
N ARG A 323 -8.28 -5.32 -12.62
CA ARG A 323 -7.38 -4.36 -13.29
C ARG A 323 -7.02 -4.80 -14.71
N HIS A 324 -6.81 -6.10 -14.94
CA HIS A 324 -6.57 -6.62 -16.29
C HIS A 324 -7.78 -6.45 -17.24
N LEU A 325 -9.01 -6.45 -16.70
CA LEU A 325 -10.24 -6.25 -17.49
C LEU A 325 -10.39 -4.83 -18.03
N LEU A 326 -9.56 -3.87 -17.60
CA LEU A 326 -9.49 -2.54 -18.23
C LEU A 326 -9.08 -2.62 -19.72
N ALA A 327 -8.33 -3.66 -20.09
CA ALA A 327 -7.89 -3.90 -21.47
C ALA A 327 -8.97 -4.58 -22.35
N GLU A 328 -10.12 -4.94 -21.79
CA GLU A 328 -11.16 -5.66 -22.54
C GLU A 328 -11.71 -4.86 -23.72
N LYS A 329 -12.03 -5.58 -24.80
CA LYS A 329 -12.62 -4.97 -26.00
C LYS A 329 -14.07 -4.55 -25.75
N ASN A 330 -14.75 -5.29 -24.87
CA ASN A 330 -16.13 -4.98 -24.53
C ASN A 330 -16.18 -3.75 -23.61
N ASN A 331 -16.86 -2.69 -24.07
CA ASN A 331 -16.94 -1.43 -23.33
C ASN A 331 -17.70 -1.55 -22.01
N GLU A 332 -18.68 -2.44 -21.89
CA GLU A 332 -19.43 -2.61 -20.64
C GLU A 332 -18.57 -3.28 -19.57
N ILE A 333 -17.82 -4.34 -19.93
CA ILE A 333 -16.86 -4.98 -19.02
C ILE A 333 -15.82 -3.96 -18.56
N LYS A 334 -15.22 -3.23 -19.51
CA LYS A 334 -14.20 -2.21 -19.24
C LYS A 334 -14.69 -1.14 -18.26
N LEU A 335 -15.87 -0.57 -18.51
CA LEU A 335 -16.44 0.47 -17.65
C LEU A 335 -16.79 -0.07 -16.28
N ARG A 336 -17.31 -1.31 -16.20
CA ARG A 336 -17.63 -1.94 -14.92
C ARG A 336 -16.38 -2.26 -14.10
N ALA A 337 -15.31 -2.72 -14.74
CA ALA A 337 -14.00 -2.93 -14.11
C ALA A 337 -13.41 -1.62 -13.60
N ALA A 338 -13.45 -0.55 -14.40
CA ALA A 338 -13.00 0.77 -13.97
C ALA A 338 -13.81 1.28 -12.76
N LYS A 339 -15.13 1.12 -12.77
CA LYS A 339 -15.99 1.46 -11.65
C LYS A 339 -15.64 0.64 -10.39
N PHE A 340 -15.49 -0.68 -10.52
CA PHE A 340 -15.08 -1.56 -9.41
C PHE A 340 -13.83 -1.02 -8.72
N LEU A 341 -12.79 -0.71 -9.50
CA LEU A 341 -11.50 -0.23 -8.98
C LEU A 341 -11.64 1.12 -8.28
N VAL A 342 -12.50 2.02 -8.77
CA VAL A 342 -12.83 3.27 -8.07
C VAL A 342 -13.54 2.98 -6.75
N ASP A 343 -14.56 2.12 -6.77
CA ASP A 343 -15.40 1.83 -5.62
C ASP A 343 -14.57 1.24 -4.48
N ILE A 344 -13.51 0.49 -4.77
CA ILE A 344 -12.63 -0.13 -3.76
C ILE A 344 -11.36 0.69 -3.47
N GLU A 345 -11.27 1.92 -3.99
CA GLU A 345 -10.10 2.83 -3.87
C GLU A 345 -8.79 2.26 -4.46
N TYR A 346 -8.82 1.42 -5.50
CA TYR A 346 -7.64 0.75 -6.04
C TYR A 346 -6.75 1.67 -6.90
N THR A 347 -6.02 2.58 -6.25
CA THR A 347 -5.22 3.63 -6.91
C THR A 347 -4.03 3.10 -7.74
N LEU A 348 -3.61 1.83 -7.55
CA LEU A 348 -2.67 1.16 -8.47
C LEU A 348 -3.17 1.12 -9.92
N ALA A 349 -4.49 1.22 -10.15
CA ALA A 349 -5.08 1.22 -11.48
C ALA A 349 -4.95 2.55 -12.24
N ILE A 350 -4.51 3.64 -11.60
CA ILE A 350 -4.46 4.99 -12.20
C ILE A 350 -3.69 5.00 -13.54
N GLU A 351 -2.50 4.41 -13.58
CA GLU A 351 -1.67 4.43 -14.78
C GLU A 351 -2.24 3.56 -15.91
N ASP A 352 -2.96 2.49 -15.58
CA ASP A 352 -3.60 1.66 -16.60
C ASP A 352 -4.87 2.31 -17.14
N LEU A 353 -5.65 2.99 -16.29
CA LEU A 353 -6.76 3.83 -16.74
C LEU A 353 -6.27 4.92 -17.70
N LYS A 354 -5.16 5.62 -17.38
CA LYS A 354 -4.55 6.61 -18.29
C LYS A 354 -4.20 6.00 -19.65
N LYS A 355 -3.57 4.82 -19.67
CA LYS A 355 -3.22 4.11 -20.91
C LYS A 355 -4.45 3.73 -21.73
N VAL A 356 -5.48 3.19 -21.08
CA VAL A 356 -6.73 2.78 -21.74
C VAL A 356 -7.47 4.00 -22.30
N ILE A 357 -7.59 5.09 -21.52
CA ILE A 357 -8.16 6.36 -21.97
C ILE A 357 -7.44 6.87 -23.21
N LYS A 358 -6.11 6.85 -23.23
CA LYS A 358 -5.33 7.35 -24.39
C LYS A 358 -5.69 6.63 -25.69
N THR A 359 -5.98 5.34 -25.64
CA THR A 359 -6.25 4.51 -26.82
C THR A 359 -7.74 4.33 -27.14
N GLU A 360 -8.64 4.70 -26.22
CA GLU A 360 -10.09 4.58 -26.38
C GLU A 360 -10.63 5.49 -27.50
N ARG A 361 -11.41 4.89 -28.42
CA ARG A 361 -11.99 5.56 -29.59
C ARG A 361 -13.42 6.03 -29.35
N SER A 362 -14.16 5.34 -28.50
CA SER A 362 -15.52 5.73 -28.12
C SER A 362 -15.47 6.94 -27.20
N LYS A 363 -15.96 8.09 -27.69
CA LYS A 363 -16.02 9.34 -26.93
C LYS A 363 -16.77 9.16 -25.60
N LYS A 364 -17.92 8.49 -25.61
CA LYS A 364 -18.73 8.23 -24.40
C LYS A 364 -17.98 7.39 -23.36
N VAL A 365 -17.29 6.34 -23.80
CA VAL A 365 -16.52 5.46 -22.89
C VAL A 365 -15.32 6.23 -22.33
N LYS A 366 -14.61 6.96 -23.18
CA LYS A 366 -13.50 7.82 -22.77
C LYS A 366 -13.93 8.88 -21.74
N GLU A 367 -15.07 9.53 -21.93
CA GLU A 367 -15.61 10.49 -20.95
C GLU A 367 -15.85 9.82 -19.59
N GLN A 368 -16.50 8.65 -19.57
CA GLN A 368 -16.77 7.93 -18.32
C GLN A 368 -15.48 7.44 -17.64
N LEU A 369 -14.50 6.94 -18.40
CA LEU A 369 -13.21 6.52 -17.85
C LEU A 369 -12.43 7.71 -17.26
N ASN A 370 -12.52 8.90 -17.86
CA ASN A 370 -11.91 10.11 -17.28
C ASN A 370 -12.55 10.49 -15.94
N LEU A 371 -13.86 10.29 -15.76
CA LEU A 371 -14.51 10.51 -14.45
C LEU A 371 -13.97 9.54 -13.40
N TYR A 372 -13.84 8.25 -13.75
CA TYR A 372 -13.26 7.25 -12.85
C TYR A 372 -11.79 7.53 -12.51
N LEU A 373 -11.00 7.97 -13.49
CA LEU A 373 -9.63 8.40 -13.25
C LEU A 373 -9.57 9.62 -12.31
N TYR A 374 -10.40 10.62 -12.55
CA TYR A 374 -10.50 11.81 -11.68
C TYR A 374 -10.91 11.45 -10.23
N ASP A 375 -11.77 10.45 -10.07
CA ASP A 375 -12.17 9.99 -8.74
C ASP A 375 -11.00 9.34 -8.00
N LEU A 376 -10.25 8.43 -8.64
CA LEU A 376 -9.06 7.80 -8.05
C LEU A 376 -7.92 8.81 -7.79
N GLU A 377 -7.63 9.69 -8.74
CA GLU A 377 -6.59 10.72 -8.55
C GLU A 377 -6.97 11.66 -7.40
N GLY A 378 -8.26 11.98 -7.24
CA GLY A 378 -8.75 12.80 -6.13
C GLY A 378 -8.75 12.11 -4.76
N MET A 379 -8.38 10.83 -4.66
CA MET A 379 -8.15 10.14 -3.38
C MET A 379 -6.73 10.38 -2.85
N LEU A 380 -5.79 10.70 -3.74
CA LEU A 380 -4.38 10.90 -3.43
C LEU A 380 -4.07 12.37 -3.07
N GLU A 381 -2.92 12.58 -2.44
CA GLU A 381 -2.33 13.89 -2.15
C GLU A 381 -3.30 14.84 -1.41
N GLN A 382 -4.08 14.32 -0.46
CA GLN A 382 -4.90 15.14 0.43
C GLN A 382 -4.00 15.80 1.46
N ASN A 383 -3.94 17.13 1.43
CA ASN A 383 -3.50 18.01 2.51
C ASN A 383 -3.83 19.46 2.11
#